data_AF-A0A6B3FYN0-F1
#
_entry.id   AF-A0A6B3FYN0-F1
#
_cell.length_a   1.000
_cell.length_b   1.000
_cell.length_c   1.000
_cell.angle_alpha   90.00
_cell.angle_beta   90.00
_cell.angle_gamma   90.00
#
_symmetry.space_group_name_H-M   'P 1'
#
loop_
_entity.id
_entity.type
_entity.pdbx_description
1 polymer ?
#
loop_
_entity_poly.entity_id
_entity_poly.type
_entity_poly.pdbx_seq_one_letter_code
_entity_poly.pdbx_strand_id
1 'polypeptide(L)'
;MAWAEVPVDTKPPAAGAVLLTGIPGSGKSTVAAALAARFAASAHIEVDALQELIVSGGRWPSPDRDEEADRQIFLRARNACLLADSFLAAGFLPVIDDVVV
;
A
#
# COMPACT_ATOMS: atom_id res chain seq x y z
N MET A 1 -12.84 12.74 17.09
CA MET A 1 -13.48 13.26 15.87
C MET A 1 -13.48 12.16 14.84
N ALA A 2 -14.66 11.71 14.40
CA ALA A 2 -14.75 10.73 13.32
C ALA A 2 -14.71 11.50 11.99
N TRP A 3 -13.81 11.10 11.08
CA TRP A 3 -13.68 11.70 9.75
C TRP A 3 -14.99 11.65 8.93
N ALA A 4 -15.97 10.84 9.36
CA ALA A 4 -17.32 10.76 8.82
C ALA A 4 -18.18 12.03 9.03
N GLU A 5 -17.78 12.96 9.91
CA GLU A 5 -18.54 14.18 10.18
C GLU A 5 -18.22 15.33 9.20
N VAL A 6 -17.22 15.17 8.32
CA VAL A 6 -16.89 16.15 7.28
C VAL A 6 -17.67 15.78 6.02
N PRO A 7 -18.74 16.53 5.65
CA PRO A 7 -19.57 16.16 4.51
C PRO A 7 -18.81 16.47 3.22
N VAL A 8 -18.58 15.44 2.41
CA VAL A 8 -18.01 15.57 1.05
C VAL A 8 -18.90 14.75 0.13
N ASP A 9 -19.30 15.31 -1.02
CA ASP A 9 -20.07 14.59 -2.03
C ASP A 9 -19.17 13.54 -2.69
N THR A 10 -19.15 12.34 -2.12
CA THR A 10 -18.33 11.22 -2.61
C THR A 10 -19.22 10.19 -3.30
N LYS A 11 -18.78 9.76 -4.48
CA LYS A 11 -19.31 8.56 -5.10
C LYS A 11 -19.06 7.37 -4.15
N PRO A 12 -19.96 6.37 -4.07
CA PRO A 12 -19.70 5.16 -3.29
C PRO A 12 -18.32 4.59 -3.60
N PRO A 13 -17.59 4.10 -2.58
CA PRO A 13 -16.22 3.64 -2.73
C PRO A 13 -16.12 2.56 -3.82
N ALA A 14 -14.99 2.53 -4.51
CA ALA A 14 -14.69 1.46 -5.44
C ALA A 14 -14.82 0.10 -4.74
N ALA A 15 -15.27 -0.95 -5.43
CA ALA A 15 -15.41 -2.27 -4.82
C ALA A 15 -14.03 -2.95 -4.69
N GLY A 16 -13.29 -2.62 -3.63
CA GLY A 16 -12.05 -3.31 -3.25
C GLY A 16 -10.75 -2.54 -3.52
N ALA A 17 -9.64 -3.28 -3.61
CA ALA A 17 -8.28 -2.77 -3.82
C ALA A 17 -7.62 -3.49 -5.00
N VAL A 18 -6.63 -2.84 -5.62
CA VAL A 18 -5.78 -3.43 -6.66
C VAL A 18 -4.40 -3.70 -6.08
N LEU A 19 -3.91 -4.94 -6.20
CA LEU A 19 -2.54 -5.31 -5.86
C LEU A 19 -1.73 -5.58 -7.14
N LEU A 20 -0.69 -4.78 -7.37
CA LEU A 20 0.31 -5.01 -8.42
C LEU A 20 1.52 -5.69 -7.81
N THR A 21 1.84 -6.88 -8.29
CA THR A 21 3.02 -7.63 -7.86
C THR A 21 3.90 -8.08 -9.02
N GLY A 22 5.11 -8.53 -8.69
CA GLY A 22 6.20 -8.79 -9.63
C GLY A 22 7.57 -8.54 -9.01
N ILE A 23 8.61 -9.00 -9.68
CA ILE A 23 9.99 -8.90 -9.19
C ILE A 23 10.47 -7.44 -9.03
N PRO A 24 11.46 -7.16 -8.17
CA PRO A 24 12.13 -5.85 -8.14
C PRO A 24 12.57 -5.41 -9.54
N GLY A 25 12.37 -4.13 -9.87
CA GLY A 25 12.74 -3.58 -11.19
C GLY A 25 11.77 -3.87 -12.33
N SER A 26 10.68 -4.63 -12.14
CA SER A 26 9.70 -4.93 -13.21
C SER A 26 8.80 -3.75 -13.61
N GLY A 27 8.98 -2.56 -13.01
CA GLY A 27 8.19 -1.36 -13.29
C GLY A 27 6.86 -1.25 -12.54
N LYS A 28 6.65 -2.02 -11.46
CA LYS A 28 5.38 -2.02 -10.70
C LYS A 28 4.98 -0.65 -10.19
N SER A 29 5.89 0.07 -9.54
CA SER A 29 5.63 1.41 -9.00
C SER A 29 5.23 2.39 -10.11
N THR A 30 5.88 2.34 -11.27
CA THR A 30 5.51 3.14 -12.44
C THR A 30 4.10 2.81 -12.94
N VAL A 31 3.76 1.52 -13.08
CA VAL A 31 2.42 1.12 -13.54
C VAL A 31 1.35 1.40 -12.47
N ALA A 32 1.65 1.21 -11.20
CA ALA A 32 0.75 1.47 -10.07
C ALA A 32 0.40 2.97 -9.99
N ALA A 33 1.41 3.84 -10.07
CA ALA A 33 1.20 5.29 -10.13
C ALA A 33 0.38 5.70 -11.35
N ALA A 34 0.73 5.18 -12.54
CA ALA A 34 0.00 5.45 -13.77
C ALA A 34 -1.45 4.93 -13.74
N LEU A 35 -1.69 3.78 -13.09
CA LEU A 35 -3.01 3.21 -12.90
C LEU A 35 -3.85 4.05 -11.93
N ALA A 36 -3.30 4.42 -10.78
CA ALA A 36 -3.95 5.28 -9.80
C ALA A 36 -4.39 6.61 -10.45
N ALA A 37 -3.52 7.24 -11.23
CA ALA A 37 -3.81 8.50 -11.93
C ALA A 37 -5.00 8.44 -12.92
N ARG A 38 -5.54 7.25 -13.25
CA ARG A 38 -6.71 7.07 -14.12
C ARG A 38 -8.04 7.12 -13.38
N PHE A 39 -8.03 7.09 -12.05
CA PHE A 39 -9.24 7.13 -11.23
C PHE A 39 -9.49 8.54 -10.70
N ALA A 40 -10.76 8.90 -10.55
CA ALA A 40 -11.14 10.21 -10.00
C ALA A 40 -10.70 10.38 -8.53
N ALA A 41 -10.65 9.29 -7.77
CA ALA A 41 -10.15 9.23 -6.41
C ALA A 41 -9.47 7.88 -6.15
N SER A 42 -8.16 7.91 -5.91
CA SER A 42 -7.35 6.72 -5.61
C SER A 42 -6.14 7.07 -4.77
N ALA A 43 -5.58 6.08 -4.10
CA ALA A 43 -4.32 6.18 -3.38
C ALA A 43 -3.34 5.13 -3.93
N HIS A 44 -2.09 5.53 -4.12
CA HIS A 44 -1.01 4.62 -4.44
C HIS A 44 -0.25 4.29 -3.15
N ILE A 45 -0.17 3.00 -2.81
CA ILE A 45 0.48 2.47 -1.60
C ILE A 45 1.71 1.69 -2.04
N GLU A 46 2.88 2.29 -1.91
CA GLU A 46 4.17 1.63 -2.12
C GLU A 46 4.57 0.90 -0.84
N VAL A 47 4.58 -0.44 -0.84
CA VAL A 47 4.88 -1.21 0.37
C VAL A 47 6.34 -1.03 0.83
N ASP A 48 7.27 -0.81 -0.11
CA ASP A 48 8.66 -0.50 0.23
C ASP A 48 8.78 0.86 0.93
N ALA A 49 7.94 1.85 0.61
CA ALA A 49 7.91 3.13 1.35
C ALA A 49 7.43 2.94 2.80
N LEU A 50 6.60 1.93 3.09
CA LEU A 50 6.20 1.60 4.45
C LEU A 50 7.34 1.01 5.27
N GLN A 51 8.29 0.33 4.63
CA GLN A 51 9.49 -0.18 5.29
C GLN A 51 10.37 0.98 5.80
N GLU A 52 10.46 2.07 5.04
CA GLU A 52 11.22 3.27 5.41
C GLU A 52 10.68 3.97 6.67
N LEU A 53 9.43 3.69 7.07
CA LEU A 53 8.86 4.21 8.31
C LEU A 53 9.54 3.61 9.57
N ILE A 54 10.27 2.50 9.45
CA ILE A 54 11.05 1.92 10.54
C ILE A 54 12.39 2.65 10.64
N VAL A 55 12.39 3.76 11.38
CA VAL A 55 13.56 4.65 11.53
C VAL A 55 14.75 3.97 12.23
N SER A 56 14.48 3.09 13.20
CA SER A 56 15.51 2.34 13.93
C SER A 56 15.16 0.86 13.98
N GLY A 57 16.15 0.01 13.73
CA GLY A 57 15.96 -1.45 13.68
C GLY A 57 15.37 -1.97 12.36
N GLY A 58 15.27 -1.14 11.32
CA GLY A 58 14.82 -1.57 9.99
C GLY A 58 15.75 -2.62 9.39
N ARG A 59 15.17 -3.72 8.90
CA ARG A 59 15.85 -4.86 8.28
C ARG A 59 15.18 -5.17 6.94
N TRP A 60 15.88 -4.87 5.85
CA TRP A 60 15.41 -5.15 4.50
C TRP A 60 15.53 -6.64 4.17
N PRO A 61 14.62 -7.20 3.36
CA PRO A 61 14.72 -8.58 2.86
C PRO A 61 16.04 -8.82 2.13
N SER A 62 16.66 -9.98 2.36
CA SER A 62 17.88 -10.39 1.71
C SER A 62 17.83 -11.88 1.34
N PRO A 63 18.72 -12.37 0.46
CA PRO A 63 18.83 -13.81 0.18
C PRO A 63 19.19 -14.65 1.41
N ASP A 64 19.85 -14.05 2.41
CA ASP A 64 20.17 -14.71 3.66
C ASP A 64 18.98 -14.65 4.62
N ARG A 65 18.77 -15.75 5.36
CA ARG A 65 17.67 -15.87 6.32
C ARG A 65 17.88 -14.90 7.49
N ASP A 66 16.94 -13.97 7.66
CA ASP A 66 16.90 -13.00 8.75
C ASP A 66 15.48 -12.93 9.32
N GLU A 67 15.28 -13.51 10.50
CA GLU A 67 13.96 -13.65 11.12
C GLU A 67 13.30 -12.29 11.42
N GLU A 68 14.10 -11.24 11.66
CA GLU A 68 13.55 -9.90 11.87
C GLU A 68 13.18 -9.25 10.54
N ALA A 69 13.93 -9.48 9.46
CA ALA A 69 13.53 -9.05 8.11
C ALA A 69 12.22 -9.74 7.68
N ASP A 70 12.09 -11.04 7.93
CA ASP A 70 10.86 -11.81 7.65
C ASP A 70 9.66 -11.22 8.42
N ARG A 71 9.84 -10.94 9.72
CA ARG A 71 8.81 -10.30 10.54
C ARG A 71 8.43 -8.92 10.00
N GLN A 72 9.40 -8.13 9.52
CA GLN A 72 9.15 -6.80 8.97
C GLN A 72 8.44 -6.85 7.60
N ILE A 73 8.67 -7.89 6.77
CA ILE A 73 7.87 -8.16 5.56
C ILE A 73 6.39 -8.31 5.92
N PHE A 74 6.06 -9.11 6.95
CA PHE A 74 4.67 -9.25 7.38
C PHE A 74 4.11 -7.95 7.96
N LEU A 75 4.93 -7.18 8.68
CA LEU A 75 4.51 -5.90 9.25
C LEU A 75 4.16 -4.88 8.16
N ARG A 76 5.02 -4.71 7.15
CA ARG A 76 4.75 -3.78 6.04
C ARG A 76 3.54 -4.19 5.22
N ALA A 77 3.35 -5.49 4.96
CA ALA A 77 2.16 -6.00 4.28
C ALA A 77 0.88 -5.73 5.09
N ARG A 78 0.91 -5.97 6.41
CA ARG A 78 -0.21 -5.65 7.32
C ARG A 78 -0.53 -4.15 7.29
N ASN A 79 0.47 -3.29 7.34
CA ASN A 79 0.27 -1.84 7.30
C ASN A 79 -0.33 -1.38 5.97
N ALA A 80 0.07 -1.97 4.85
CA ALA A 80 -0.53 -1.70 3.55
C ALA A 80 -2.02 -2.07 3.51
N CYS A 81 -2.41 -3.23 4.08
CA CYS A 81 -3.81 -3.62 4.19
C CYS A 81 -4.62 -2.62 5.03
N LEU A 82 -4.10 -2.19 6.18
CA LEU A 82 -4.76 -1.20 7.03
C LEU A 82 -4.93 0.16 6.33
N LEU A 83 -3.91 0.59 5.58
CA LEU A 83 -4.00 1.82 4.77
C LEU A 83 -5.02 1.66 3.65
N ALA A 84 -5.04 0.52 2.96
CA ALA A 84 -6.00 0.23 1.91
C ALA A 84 -7.43 0.28 2.44
N ASP A 85 -7.72 -0.34 3.58
CA ASP A 85 -9.03 -0.28 4.23
C ASP A 85 -9.41 1.16 4.59
N SER A 86 -8.46 1.95 5.11
CA SER A 86 -8.68 3.36 5.43
C SER A 86 -9.02 4.20 4.20
N PHE A 87 -8.29 4.03 3.09
CA PHE A 87 -8.56 4.74 1.84
C PHE A 87 -9.88 4.32 1.22
N LEU A 88 -10.16 3.01 1.23
CA LEU A 88 -11.39 2.44 0.72
C LEU A 88 -12.60 3.00 1.48
N ALA A 89 -12.56 2.99 2.82
CA ALA A 89 -13.60 3.59 3.65
C ALA A 89 -13.80 5.09 3.40
N ALA A 90 -12.76 5.79 2.93
CA ALA A 90 -12.79 7.19 2.57
C ALA A 90 -13.17 7.47 1.09
N GLY A 91 -13.48 6.45 0.29
CA GLY A 91 -13.88 6.63 -1.11
C GLY A 91 -12.75 6.65 -2.14
N PHE A 92 -11.51 6.36 -1.75
CA PHE A 92 -10.36 6.28 -2.64
C PHE A 92 -10.10 4.81 -3.02
N LEU A 93 -9.95 4.50 -4.30
CA LEU A 93 -9.46 3.17 -4.72
C LEU A 93 -7.99 2.98 -4.29
N PRO A 94 -7.67 2.00 -3.44
CA PRO A 94 -6.28 1.69 -3.12
C PRO A 94 -5.63 0.90 -4.26
N VAL A 95 -4.48 1.38 -4.73
CA VAL A 95 -3.58 0.69 -5.67
C VAL A 95 -2.28 0.43 -4.93
N ILE A 96 -2.05 -0.83 -4.59
CA ILE A 96 -0.89 -1.29 -3.82
C ILE A 96 0.14 -1.87 -4.79
N ASP A 97 1.41 -1.54 -4.61
CA ASP A 97 2.49 -2.34 -5.22
C ASP A 97 3.43 -2.93 -4.16
N ASP A 98 3.71 -4.22 -4.35
CA ASP A 98 4.54 -5.01 -3.44
C ASP A 98 5.22 -6.16 -4.19
N VAL A 99 6.33 -6.63 -3.65
CA VAL A 99 6.91 -7.93 -3.98
C VAL A 99 6.30 -8.94 -3.01
N VAL A 100 5.32 -9.71 -3.48
CA VAL A 100 4.70 -10.78 -2.68
C VAL A 100 5.64 -11.98 -2.72
N VAL A 101 6.06 -12.43 -1.53
CA VAL A 101 7.01 -13.53 -1.32
C VAL A 101 6.29 -14.77 -0.78
#